data_AF-A0A434ET93-F1
#
_entry.id   AF-A0A434ET93-F1
#
_cell.length_a   1.000
_cell.length_b   1.000
_cell.length_c   1.000
_cell.angle_alpha   90.00
_cell.angle_beta   90.00
_cell.angle_gamma   90.00
#
_symmetry.space_group_name_H-M   'P 1'
#
loop_
_entity.id
_entity.type
_entity.pdbx_description
1 polymer ?
#
loop_
_entity_poly.entity_id
_entity_poly.type
_entity_poly.pdbx_seq_one_letter_code
_entity_poly.pdbx_strand_id
1 'polypeptide(L)'
;MAGEKVDLTGAKETLLMTLYGKALESRLPNSLLQDRLADEAVRKIDYDFARLKVDGNLGIGLAIRAKTLDAQVEDFLARNPDAIVLHLGCGLDTRIFRVDPPLGVDWFDVDYPDVVELRRRLYPSRDRYYHLIASSVTEPGWLAEVPRNRPAMVVAEGLTPYLAADEGPRLFARLVAHLAGGELMFDAYSRFGLKLMRLNPAIKAT
;
A
#
# COMPACT_ATOMS: atom_id res chain seq x y z
N MET A 1 16.29 19.86 -11.28
CA MET A 1 16.60 19.30 -9.96
C MET A 1 16.95 17.83 -10.16
N ALA A 2 18.00 17.32 -9.52
CA ALA A 2 18.32 15.89 -9.58
C ALA A 2 17.19 15.12 -8.87
N GLY A 3 16.64 14.08 -9.51
CA GLY A 3 15.54 13.31 -8.94
C GLY A 3 15.97 12.49 -7.71
N GLU A 4 14.99 12.02 -6.95
CA GLU A 4 15.20 11.15 -5.79
C GLU A 4 15.77 9.82 -6.26
N LYS A 5 17.00 9.51 -5.86
CA LYS A 5 17.58 8.19 -6.12
C LYS A 5 16.97 7.15 -5.21
N VAL A 6 16.62 6.02 -5.79
CA VAL A 6 15.94 4.92 -5.13
C VAL A 6 16.80 3.67 -5.28
N ASP A 7 17.22 3.08 -4.16
CA ASP A 7 17.93 1.80 -4.10
C ASP A 7 17.00 0.75 -3.51
N LEU A 8 16.02 0.32 -4.31
CA LEU A 8 15.06 -0.71 -3.96
C LEU A 8 15.34 -1.94 -4.83
N THR A 9 15.49 -3.11 -4.20
CA THR A 9 15.75 -4.38 -4.89
C THR A 9 14.68 -5.42 -4.54
N GLY A 10 14.41 -6.34 -5.48
CA GLY A 10 13.47 -7.45 -5.30
C GLY A 10 12.04 -6.98 -5.02
N ALA A 11 11.41 -7.47 -3.95
CA ALA A 11 10.03 -7.11 -3.60
C ALA A 11 9.81 -5.59 -3.46
N LYS A 12 10.85 -4.84 -3.09
CA LYS A 12 10.77 -3.38 -2.98
C LYS A 12 10.73 -2.69 -4.34
N GLU A 13 11.30 -3.29 -5.38
CA GLU A 13 11.23 -2.76 -6.75
C GLU A 13 9.81 -2.94 -7.34
N THR A 14 9.06 -3.96 -6.90
CA THR A 14 7.62 -4.10 -7.24
C THR A 14 6.79 -2.89 -6.78
N LEU A 15 7.21 -2.17 -5.73
CA LEU A 15 6.54 -0.94 -5.29
C LEU A 15 6.56 0.15 -6.37
N LEU A 16 7.64 0.21 -7.16
CA LEU A 16 7.75 1.13 -8.30
C LEU A 16 6.82 0.72 -9.44
N MET A 17 6.62 -0.57 -9.68
CA MET A 17 5.67 -1.09 -10.65
C MET A 17 4.24 -0.69 -10.30
N THR A 18 3.82 -0.87 -9.04
CA THR A 18 2.46 -0.54 -8.62
C THR A 18 2.21 0.97 -8.62
N LEU A 19 3.18 1.76 -8.14
CA LEU A 19 3.16 3.22 -8.23
C LEU A 19 3.01 3.68 -9.68
N TYR A 20 3.84 3.15 -10.57
CA TYR A 20 3.85 3.55 -11.97
C TYR A 20 2.55 3.19 -12.70
N GLY A 21 1.98 2.01 -12.43
CA GLY A 21 0.69 1.61 -12.97
C GLY A 21 -0.44 2.55 -12.55
N LYS A 22 -0.51 2.91 -11.27
CA LYS A 22 -1.50 3.87 -10.73
C LYS A 22 -1.29 5.27 -11.32
N ALA A 23 -0.04 5.70 -11.50
CA ALA A 23 0.29 6.96 -12.16
C ALA A 23 -0.12 6.99 -13.65
N LEU A 24 0.15 5.92 -14.40
CA LEU A 24 -0.25 5.81 -15.80
C LEU A 24 -1.78 5.86 -15.95
N GLU A 25 -2.49 5.13 -15.09
CA GLU A 25 -3.95 5.17 -15.08
C GLU A 25 -4.48 6.57 -14.73
N SER A 26 -3.84 7.25 -13.78
CA SER A 26 -4.21 8.61 -13.35
C SER A 26 -4.00 9.71 -14.39
N ARG A 27 -3.25 9.41 -15.47
CA ARG A 27 -3.09 10.30 -16.62
C ARG A 27 -4.19 10.13 -17.66
N LEU A 28 -5.02 9.10 -17.55
CA LEU A 28 -6.10 8.85 -18.51
C LEU A 28 -7.21 9.91 -18.35
N PRO A 29 -7.86 10.36 -19.44
CA PRO A 29 -8.95 11.34 -19.36
C PRO A 29 -10.14 10.90 -18.49
N ASN A 30 -10.37 9.59 -18.39
CA ASN A 30 -11.43 8.97 -17.62
C ASN A 30 -10.87 8.13 -16.45
N SER A 31 -9.78 8.60 -15.84
CA SER A 31 -9.14 7.90 -14.72
C SER A 31 -10.11 7.61 -13.57
N LEU A 32 -10.04 6.38 -13.10
CA LEU A 32 -10.74 5.86 -11.94
C LEU A 32 -10.14 6.37 -10.63
N LEU A 33 -8.80 6.32 -10.47
CA LEU A 33 -8.15 6.70 -9.22
C LEU A 33 -7.93 8.21 -9.08
N GLN A 34 -7.64 8.90 -10.19
CA GLN A 34 -7.26 10.31 -10.20
C GLN A 34 -6.12 10.63 -9.23
N ASP A 35 -5.16 9.71 -9.10
CA ASP A 35 -4.07 9.75 -8.14
C ASP A 35 -2.94 10.68 -8.59
N ARG A 36 -3.15 11.97 -8.36
CA ARG A 36 -2.18 13.02 -8.73
C ARG A 36 -0.85 12.87 -7.98
N LEU A 37 -0.88 12.42 -6.73
CA LEU A 37 0.33 12.24 -5.94
C LEU A 37 1.17 11.06 -6.41
N ALA A 38 0.55 9.98 -6.91
CA ALA A 38 1.29 8.91 -7.57
C ALA A 38 1.98 9.42 -8.84
N ASP A 39 1.27 10.19 -9.67
CA ASP A 39 1.83 10.78 -10.88
C ASP A 39 2.99 11.75 -10.59
N GLU A 40 2.85 12.60 -9.57
CA GLU A 40 3.92 13.47 -9.10
C GLU A 40 5.12 12.69 -8.55
N ALA A 41 4.89 11.66 -7.75
CA ALA A 41 5.96 10.82 -7.21
C ALA A 41 6.79 10.16 -8.31
N VAL A 42 6.14 9.62 -9.36
CA VAL A 42 6.84 9.07 -10.54
C VAL A 42 7.74 10.11 -11.19
N ARG A 43 7.33 11.39 -11.27
CA ARG A 43 8.17 12.46 -11.84
C ARG A 43 9.33 12.87 -10.94
N LYS A 44 9.22 12.66 -9.63
CA LYS A 44 10.28 13.00 -8.65
C LYS A 44 11.36 11.94 -8.54
N ILE A 45 11.03 10.68 -8.82
CA ILE A 45 11.95 9.55 -8.70
C ILE A 45 12.87 9.48 -9.93
N ASP A 46 14.18 9.44 -9.71
CA ASP A 46 15.19 9.22 -10.75
C ASP A 46 15.30 7.71 -11.07
N TYR A 47 14.36 7.21 -11.89
CA TYR A 47 14.26 5.80 -12.26
C TYR A 47 13.73 5.61 -13.68
N ASP A 48 14.26 4.64 -14.41
CA ASP A 48 13.74 4.26 -15.73
C ASP A 48 12.48 3.39 -15.59
N PHE A 49 11.34 4.04 -15.42
CA PHE A 49 10.04 3.36 -15.30
C PHE A 49 9.65 2.56 -16.55
N ALA A 50 10.19 2.87 -17.73
CA ALA A 50 9.88 2.12 -18.94
C ALA A 50 10.38 0.66 -18.85
N ARG A 51 11.44 0.41 -18.07
CA ARG A 51 11.98 -0.94 -17.85
C ARG A 51 11.01 -1.89 -17.16
N LEU A 52 10.04 -1.35 -16.40
CA LEU A 52 9.07 -2.13 -15.63
C LEU A 52 7.98 -2.76 -16.51
N LYS A 53 7.90 -2.39 -17.80
CA LYS A 53 6.96 -2.98 -18.77
C LYS A 53 5.50 -2.97 -18.30
N VAL A 54 5.11 -1.94 -17.54
CA VAL A 54 3.72 -1.74 -17.13
C VAL A 54 2.94 -1.21 -18.32
N ASP A 55 2.06 -2.04 -18.86
CA ASP A 55 1.13 -1.62 -19.91
C ASP A 55 -0.14 -0.99 -19.33
N GLY A 56 -0.98 -0.42 -20.20
CA GLY A 56 -2.22 0.24 -19.79
C GLY A 56 -3.19 -0.70 -19.10
N ASN A 57 -3.27 -1.98 -19.50
CA ASN A 57 -4.17 -2.95 -18.89
C ASN A 57 -3.73 -3.30 -17.46
N LEU A 58 -2.43 -3.49 -17.24
CA LEU A 58 -1.87 -3.70 -15.90
C LEU A 58 -2.08 -2.47 -15.03
N GLY A 59 -1.84 -1.26 -15.56
CA GLY A 59 -2.12 0.00 -14.85
C GLY A 59 -3.58 0.12 -14.42
N ILE A 60 -4.52 -0.14 -15.33
CA ILE A 60 -5.97 -0.17 -15.04
C ILE A 60 -6.31 -1.24 -14.01
N GLY A 61 -5.76 -2.45 -14.12
CA GLY A 61 -5.98 -3.52 -13.14
C GLY A 61 -5.51 -3.15 -11.73
N LEU A 62 -4.34 -2.52 -11.62
CA LEU A 62 -3.82 -2.00 -10.35
C LEU A 62 -4.70 -0.88 -9.78
N ALA A 63 -5.23 -0.02 -10.64
CA ALA A 63 -6.12 1.06 -10.26
C ALA A 63 -7.48 0.55 -9.77
N ILE A 64 -8.08 -0.42 -10.47
CA ILE A 64 -9.31 -1.09 -10.05
C ILE A 64 -9.13 -1.72 -8.68
N ARG A 65 -8.04 -2.49 -8.49
CA ARG A 65 -7.73 -3.11 -7.20
C ARG A 65 -7.66 -2.07 -6.08
N ALA A 66 -6.89 -0.99 -6.29
CA ALA A 66 -6.77 0.06 -5.31
C ALA A 66 -8.12 0.73 -5.01
N LYS A 67 -8.91 1.07 -6.04
CA LYS A 67 -10.22 1.72 -5.85
C LYS A 67 -11.21 0.81 -5.12
N THR A 68 -11.18 -0.50 -5.36
CA THR A 68 -12.02 -1.46 -4.62
C THR A 68 -11.66 -1.46 -3.14
N LEU A 69 -10.38 -1.44 -2.79
CA LEU A 69 -9.94 -1.33 -1.39
C LEU A 69 -10.30 0.04 -0.80
N ASP A 70 -10.08 1.12 -1.54
CA ASP A 70 -10.42 2.50 -1.11
C ASP A 70 -11.91 2.59 -0.75
N ALA A 71 -12.80 2.07 -1.60
CA ALA A 71 -14.25 2.09 -1.37
C ALA A 71 -14.65 1.33 -0.09
N GLN A 72 -14.01 0.20 0.19
CA GLN A 72 -14.29 -0.58 1.40
C GLN A 72 -13.74 0.08 2.66
N VAL A 73 -12.59 0.76 2.57
CA VAL A 73 -12.10 1.62 3.66
C VAL A 73 -13.06 2.77 3.91
N GLU A 74 -13.51 3.48 2.87
CA GLU A 74 -14.50 4.56 2.96
C GLU A 74 -15.80 4.07 3.62
N ASP A 75 -16.34 2.93 3.19
CA ASP A 75 -17.55 2.31 3.76
C ASP A 75 -17.37 1.91 5.24
N PHE A 76 -16.17 1.47 5.63
CA PHE A 76 -15.86 1.14 7.01
C PHE A 76 -15.77 2.38 7.90
N LEU A 77 -15.10 3.43 7.42
CA LEU A 77 -14.94 4.70 8.14
C LEU A 77 -16.28 5.42 8.30
N ALA A 78 -17.18 5.32 7.32
CA ALA A 78 -18.54 5.86 7.43
C ALA A 78 -19.34 5.23 8.59
N ARG A 79 -19.07 3.96 8.91
CA ARG A 79 -19.70 3.22 10.02
C ARG A 79 -18.94 3.37 11.35
N ASN A 80 -17.66 3.74 11.31
CA ASN A 80 -16.75 3.79 12.44
C ASN A 80 -15.91 5.09 12.39
N PRO A 81 -16.48 6.25 12.77
CA PRO A 81 -15.82 7.55 12.62
C PRO A 81 -14.58 7.72 13.52
N ASP A 82 -14.42 6.88 14.55
CA ASP A 82 -13.26 6.78 15.42
C ASP A 82 -12.46 5.50 15.13
N ALA A 83 -12.44 5.00 13.90
CA ALA A 83 -11.68 3.80 13.54
C ALA A 83 -10.17 4.02 13.50
N ILE A 84 -9.44 2.89 13.51
CA ILE A 84 -8.04 2.80 13.08
C ILE A 84 -8.00 2.24 11.67
N VAL A 85 -7.12 2.74 10.81
CA VAL A 85 -6.76 2.09 9.54
C VAL A 85 -5.31 1.62 9.61
N LEU A 86 -5.09 0.32 9.40
CA LEU A 86 -3.76 -0.27 9.29
C LEU A 86 -3.51 -0.67 7.84
N HIS A 87 -2.58 0.02 7.19
CA HIS A 87 -2.21 -0.27 5.82
C HIS A 87 -0.82 -0.91 5.80
N LEU A 88 -0.82 -2.22 5.61
CA LEU A 88 0.33 -3.12 5.79
C LEU A 88 1.05 -3.31 4.45
N GLY A 89 2.37 -3.09 4.43
CA GLY A 89 3.13 -3.07 3.19
C GLY A 89 2.68 -1.92 2.29
N CYS A 90 2.52 -0.72 2.88
CA CYS A 90 1.87 0.40 2.23
C CYS A 90 2.60 0.91 0.97
N GLY A 91 3.88 0.56 0.82
CA GLY A 91 4.67 0.86 -0.35
C GLY A 91 4.74 2.35 -0.64
N LEU A 92 4.49 2.69 -1.90
CA LEU A 92 4.35 4.07 -2.38
C LEU A 92 2.88 4.41 -2.71
N ASP A 93 1.92 3.71 -2.11
CA ASP A 93 0.51 4.00 -2.32
C ASP A 93 0.10 5.29 -1.56
N THR A 94 -0.67 6.14 -2.22
CA THR A 94 -1.15 7.42 -1.69
C THR A 94 -2.58 7.33 -1.14
N ARG A 95 -3.08 6.13 -0.83
CA ARG A 95 -4.45 5.87 -0.34
C ARG A 95 -4.93 6.83 0.73
N ILE A 96 -4.10 7.15 1.72
CA ILE A 96 -4.41 8.13 2.77
C ILE A 96 -4.86 9.50 2.19
N PHE A 97 -4.30 9.91 1.06
CA PHE A 97 -4.63 11.17 0.38
C PHE A 97 -5.84 11.05 -0.55
N ARG A 98 -6.15 9.86 -1.07
CA ARG A 98 -7.34 9.63 -1.89
C ARG A 98 -8.59 9.46 -1.03
N VAL A 99 -8.47 8.72 0.06
CA VAL A 99 -9.54 8.48 1.03
C VAL A 99 -9.80 9.72 1.90
N ASP A 100 -8.73 10.46 2.25
CA ASP A 100 -8.77 11.67 3.07
C ASP A 100 -9.67 11.53 4.32
N PRO A 101 -9.32 10.63 5.26
CA PRO A 101 -10.18 10.28 6.38
C PRO A 101 -10.43 11.49 7.30
N PRO A 102 -11.59 11.56 7.98
CA PRO A 102 -11.92 12.65 8.88
C PRO A 102 -10.99 12.68 10.10
N LEU A 103 -10.92 13.86 10.74
CA LEU A 103 -10.19 14.02 12.01
C LEU A 103 -10.74 13.04 13.05
N GLY A 104 -9.83 12.32 13.71
CA GLY A 104 -10.17 11.30 14.70
C GLY A 104 -9.91 9.88 14.24
N VAL A 105 -9.73 9.63 12.93
CA VAL A 105 -9.28 8.33 12.41
C VAL A 105 -7.76 8.24 12.45
N ASP A 106 -7.21 7.29 13.20
CA ASP A 106 -5.76 7.06 13.17
C ASP A 106 -5.40 6.15 11.99
N TRP A 107 -4.57 6.65 11.09
CA TRP A 107 -4.09 5.91 9.92
C TRP A 107 -2.62 5.55 10.10
N PHE A 108 -2.33 4.25 10.12
CA PHE A 108 -0.97 3.72 10.21
C PHE A 108 -0.58 3.07 8.90
N ASP A 109 0.42 3.66 8.25
CA ASP A 109 1.11 3.09 7.12
C ASP A 109 2.37 2.36 7.64
N VAL A 110 2.45 1.05 7.41
CA VAL A 110 3.53 0.19 7.91
C VAL A 110 4.32 -0.38 6.75
N ASP A 111 5.61 -0.06 6.69
CA ASP A 111 6.53 -0.62 5.70
C ASP A 111 7.99 -0.54 6.19
N TYR A 112 8.92 -1.10 5.41
CA TYR A 112 10.34 -1.07 5.71
C TYR A 112 10.87 0.37 5.91
N PRO A 113 11.90 0.55 6.75
CA PRO A 113 12.45 1.87 7.05
C PRO A 113 12.86 2.71 5.83
N ASP A 114 13.42 2.08 4.80
CA ASP A 114 13.82 2.74 3.56
C ASP A 114 12.61 3.18 2.70
N VAL A 115 11.54 2.38 2.70
CA VAL A 115 10.28 2.74 2.05
C VAL A 115 9.63 3.92 2.78
N VAL A 116 9.54 3.86 4.11
CA VAL A 116 9.01 4.95 4.93
C VAL A 116 9.79 6.25 4.72
N GLU A 117 11.11 6.19 4.66
CA GLU A 117 11.95 7.35 4.41
C GLU A 117 11.76 7.92 3.00
N LEU A 118 11.59 7.05 1.99
CA LEU A 118 11.23 7.49 0.65
C LEU A 118 9.85 8.16 0.61
N ARG A 119 8.84 7.61 1.30
CA ARG A 119 7.50 8.23 1.41
C ARG A 119 7.57 9.65 1.98
N ARG A 120 8.37 9.88 3.03
CA ARG A 120 8.54 11.21 3.65
C ARG A 120 9.10 12.26 2.68
N ARG A 121 9.96 11.84 1.74
CA ARG A 121 10.52 12.74 0.71
C ARG A 121 9.56 13.00 -0.44
N LEU A 122 8.73 12.01 -0.80
CA LEU A 122 7.84 12.09 -1.96
C LEU A 122 6.53 12.83 -1.67
N TYR A 123 5.95 12.62 -0.49
CA TYR A 123 4.59 13.03 -0.17
C TYR A 123 4.53 14.13 0.90
N PRO A 124 3.49 14.98 0.88
CA PRO A 124 3.30 15.98 1.93
C PRO A 124 3.06 15.32 3.30
N SER A 125 3.53 15.98 4.35
CA SER A 125 3.15 15.63 5.73
C SER A 125 1.65 15.84 5.95
N ARG A 126 1.04 15.04 6.81
CA ARG A 126 -0.34 15.22 7.28
C ARG A 126 -0.36 15.57 8.77
N ASP A 127 -1.56 15.75 9.30
CA ASP A 127 -1.78 16.01 10.72
C ASP A 127 -1.37 14.82 11.62
N ARG A 128 -1.59 15.01 12.93
CA ARG A 128 -1.19 14.06 13.99
C ARG A 128 -1.84 12.68 13.92
N TYR A 129 -2.85 12.47 13.07
CA TYR A 129 -3.54 11.19 12.94
C TYR A 129 -2.96 10.30 11.85
N TYR A 130 -1.98 10.78 11.09
CA TYR A 130 -1.25 9.98 10.11
C TYR A 130 0.11 9.55 10.66
N HIS A 131 0.30 8.24 10.76
CA HIS A 131 1.45 7.60 11.38
C HIS A 131 2.19 6.75 10.35
N LEU A 132 3.50 6.95 10.26
CA LEU A 132 4.39 6.12 9.45
C LEU A 132 5.23 5.24 10.37
N ILE A 133 5.00 3.93 10.34
CA ILE A 133 5.77 2.97 11.15
C ILE A 133 6.81 2.26 10.27
N ALA A 134 8.08 2.51 10.58
CA ALA A 134 9.24 1.96 9.90
C ALA A 134 9.59 0.56 10.44
N SER A 135 8.89 -0.47 9.95
CA SER A 135 9.08 -1.86 10.37
C SER A 135 8.66 -2.83 9.28
N SER A 136 9.27 -4.02 9.25
CA SER A 136 8.65 -5.15 8.57
C SER A 136 7.33 -5.49 9.27
N VAL A 137 6.28 -5.78 8.51
CA VAL A 137 4.99 -6.23 9.04
C VAL A 137 5.11 -7.58 9.79
N THR A 138 6.13 -8.38 9.46
CA THR A 138 6.38 -9.68 10.08
C THR A 138 6.99 -9.56 11.48
N GLU A 139 7.65 -8.44 11.78
CA GLU A 139 8.14 -8.15 13.13
C GLU A 139 6.96 -7.88 14.08
N PRO A 140 7.03 -8.28 15.35
CA PRO A 140 5.92 -8.09 16.29
C PRO A 140 5.90 -6.70 16.93
N GLY A 141 7.04 -6.01 17.00
CA GLY A 141 7.23 -4.81 17.84
C GLY A 141 6.39 -3.60 17.43
N TRP A 142 6.21 -3.39 16.11
CA TRP A 142 5.49 -2.23 15.58
C TRP A 142 4.03 -2.15 16.03
N LEU A 143 3.41 -3.30 16.32
CA LEU A 143 2.00 -3.36 16.70
C LEU A 143 1.76 -2.74 18.08
N ALA A 144 2.81 -2.60 18.92
CA ALA A 144 2.71 -1.95 20.22
C ALA A 144 2.33 -0.46 20.13
N GLU A 145 2.58 0.18 18.99
CA GLU A 145 2.23 1.59 18.73
C GLU A 145 0.74 1.77 18.38
N VAL A 146 0.05 0.68 18.03
CA VAL A 146 -1.35 0.73 17.58
C VAL A 146 -2.30 0.62 18.78
N PRO A 147 -3.28 1.54 18.93
CA PRO A 147 -4.27 1.44 20.00
C PRO A 147 -5.12 0.16 19.90
N ARG A 148 -5.52 -0.38 21.06
CA ARG A 148 -6.21 -1.69 21.16
C ARG A 148 -7.72 -1.60 21.39
N ASN A 149 -8.25 -0.39 21.54
CA ASN A 149 -9.59 -0.13 22.08
C ASN A 149 -10.59 0.39 21.04
N ARG A 150 -10.25 0.34 19.75
CA ARG A 150 -11.02 0.93 18.65
C ARG A 150 -11.18 -0.07 17.51
N PRO A 151 -12.28 0.00 16.73
CA PRO A 151 -12.46 -0.84 15.56
C PRO A 151 -11.38 -0.52 14.51
N ALA A 152 -10.88 -1.55 13.83
CA ALA A 152 -9.78 -1.40 12.87
C ALA A 152 -10.13 -1.95 11.48
N MET A 153 -9.80 -1.20 10.44
CA MET A 153 -9.75 -1.67 9.06
C MET A 153 -8.31 -1.99 8.71
N VAL A 154 -8.01 -3.25 8.41
CA VAL A 154 -6.68 -3.68 8.00
C VAL A 154 -6.65 -3.92 6.50
N VAL A 155 -5.72 -3.29 5.80
CA VAL A 155 -5.53 -3.41 4.35
C VAL A 155 -4.13 -3.95 4.06
N ALA A 156 -4.06 -5.09 3.37
CA ALA A 156 -2.83 -5.72 2.91
C ALA A 156 -2.88 -5.92 1.37
N GLU A 157 -2.73 -4.82 0.62
CA GLU A 157 -2.71 -4.82 -0.85
C GLU A 157 -1.36 -5.34 -1.36
N GLY A 158 -1.36 -6.38 -2.19
CA GLY A 158 -0.13 -6.88 -2.81
C GLY A 158 0.94 -7.37 -1.84
N LEU A 159 0.60 -7.64 -0.57
CA LEU A 159 1.55 -8.05 0.47
C LEU A 159 1.67 -9.57 0.61
N THR A 160 0.52 -10.26 0.76
CA THR A 160 0.48 -11.70 1.07
C THR A 160 1.24 -12.61 0.10
N PRO A 161 1.40 -12.30 -1.21
CA PRO A 161 2.15 -13.17 -2.13
C PRO A 161 3.66 -13.23 -1.84
N TYR A 162 4.16 -12.27 -1.06
CA TYR A 162 5.57 -12.11 -0.73
C TYR A 162 5.91 -12.64 0.67
N LEU A 163 4.91 -12.98 1.48
CA LEU A 163 5.10 -13.58 2.79
C LEU A 163 5.43 -15.07 2.66
N ALA A 164 6.26 -15.58 3.56
CA ALA A 164 6.39 -17.01 3.74
C ALA A 164 5.04 -17.61 4.19
N ALA A 165 4.85 -18.91 3.90
CA ALA A 165 3.56 -19.57 4.11
C ALA A 165 3.07 -19.52 5.57
N ASP A 166 3.97 -19.43 6.54
CA ASP A 166 3.66 -19.33 7.96
C ASP A 166 3.64 -17.88 8.48
N GLU A 167 4.27 -16.93 7.79
CA GLU A 167 4.30 -15.52 8.20
C GLU A 167 2.93 -14.86 8.08
N GLY A 168 2.18 -15.12 7.00
CA GLY A 168 0.82 -14.58 6.80
C GLY A 168 -0.15 -14.97 7.94
N PRO A 169 -0.34 -16.27 8.22
CA PRO A 169 -1.16 -16.73 9.34
C PRO A 169 -0.70 -16.17 10.69
N ARG A 170 0.61 -16.10 10.95
CA ARG A 170 1.14 -15.51 12.19
C ARG A 170 0.83 -14.01 12.29
N LEU A 171 0.99 -13.25 11.21
CA LEU A 171 0.65 -11.83 11.16
C LEU A 171 -0.83 -11.61 11.47
N PHE A 172 -1.73 -12.33 10.79
CA PHE A 172 -3.16 -12.20 11.01
C PHE A 172 -3.58 -12.63 12.41
N ALA A 173 -3.00 -13.70 12.96
CA ALA A 173 -3.25 -14.10 14.35
C ALA A 173 -2.84 -13.02 15.35
N ARG A 174 -1.70 -12.34 15.13
CA ARG A 174 -1.27 -11.21 15.99
C ARG A 174 -2.21 -10.02 15.89
N LEU A 175 -2.67 -9.68 14.69
CA LEU A 175 -3.62 -8.58 14.48
C LEU A 175 -4.94 -8.86 15.18
N VAL A 176 -5.51 -10.06 15.00
CA VAL A 176 -6.76 -10.46 15.66
C VAL A 176 -6.62 -10.49 17.18
N ALA A 177 -5.45 -10.89 17.71
CA ALA A 177 -5.21 -10.89 19.16
C ALA A 177 -5.00 -9.49 19.76
N HIS A 178 -4.61 -8.49 18.96
CA HIS A 178 -4.27 -7.15 19.43
C HIS A 178 -5.43 -6.16 19.28
N LEU A 179 -6.18 -6.24 18.18
CA LEU A 179 -7.22 -5.28 17.82
C LEU A 179 -8.55 -5.58 18.55
N ALA A 180 -9.34 -4.54 18.85
CA ALA A 180 -10.64 -4.71 19.50
C ALA A 180 -11.65 -5.48 18.64
N GLY A 181 -11.48 -5.41 17.32
CA GLY A 181 -12.38 -5.96 16.30
C GLY A 181 -12.31 -5.12 15.03
N GLY A 182 -12.98 -5.57 13.97
CA GLY A 182 -13.08 -4.84 12.71
C GLY A 182 -12.97 -5.74 11.49
N GLU A 183 -12.39 -5.22 10.42
CA GLU A 183 -12.37 -5.83 9.09
C GLU A 183 -10.93 -5.97 8.56
N LEU A 184 -10.67 -7.04 7.79
CA LEU A 184 -9.38 -7.33 7.19
C LEU A 184 -9.57 -7.59 5.69
N MET A 185 -8.83 -6.84 4.88
CA MET A 185 -8.82 -6.94 3.42
C MET A 185 -7.41 -7.27 2.94
N PHE A 186 -7.31 -8.28 2.08
CA PHE A 186 -6.03 -8.70 1.50
C PHE A 186 -6.25 -9.38 0.16
N ASP A 187 -5.25 -9.30 -0.70
CA ASP A 187 -5.22 -10.12 -1.91
C ASP A 187 -4.87 -11.55 -1.54
N ALA A 188 -5.56 -12.53 -2.12
CA ALA A 188 -5.26 -13.94 -1.95
C ALA A 188 -5.03 -14.60 -3.30
N TYR A 189 -4.02 -15.47 -3.38
CA TYR A 189 -3.65 -16.13 -4.63
C TYR A 189 -3.70 -17.64 -4.46
N SER A 190 -4.31 -18.31 -5.44
CA SER A 190 -4.18 -19.76 -5.56
C SER A 190 -2.74 -20.13 -5.94
N ARG A 191 -2.35 -21.39 -5.70
CA ARG A 191 -1.03 -21.90 -6.13
C ARG A 191 -0.80 -21.69 -7.62
N PHE A 192 -1.85 -21.79 -8.43
CA PHE A 192 -1.79 -21.52 -9.86
C PHE A 192 -1.62 -20.02 -10.15
N GLY A 193 -2.38 -19.17 -9.44
CA GLY A 193 -2.24 -17.70 -9.53
C GLY A 193 -0.83 -17.23 -9.21
N LEU A 194 -0.19 -17.76 -8.16
CA LEU A 194 1.20 -17.45 -7.84
C LEU A 194 2.18 -17.86 -8.94
N LYS A 195 1.96 -19.01 -9.60
CA LYS A 195 2.78 -19.41 -10.76
C LYS A 195 2.62 -18.43 -11.91
N LEU A 196 1.39 -18.03 -12.24
CA LEU A 196 1.12 -17.04 -13.30
C LEU A 196 1.71 -15.67 -12.96
N MET A 197 1.61 -15.24 -11.70
CA MET A 197 2.18 -13.98 -11.23
C MET A 197 3.69 -13.94 -11.45
N ARG A 198 4.41 -15.03 -11.13
CA ARG A 198 5.86 -15.16 -11.39
C ARG A 198 6.21 -15.16 -12.89
N LEU A 199 5.24 -15.39 -13.77
CA LEU A 199 5.44 -15.32 -15.22
C LEU A 199 5.22 -13.91 -15.79
N ASN A 200 4.61 -13.00 -15.03
CA ASN A 200 4.33 -11.63 -15.46
C ASN A 200 5.63 -10.88 -15.81
N PRO A 201 5.75 -10.31 -17.03
CA PRO A 201 6.95 -9.59 -17.46
C PRO A 201 7.34 -8.43 -16.55
N ALA A 202 6.38 -7.72 -15.95
CA ALA A 202 6.63 -6.60 -15.06
C ALA A 202 7.21 -7.07 -13.72
N ILE A 203 6.69 -8.18 -13.19
CA ILE A 203 7.21 -8.80 -11.95
C ILE A 203 8.57 -9.45 -12.17
N LYS A 204 8.88 -9.93 -13.38
CA LYS A 204 10.23 -10.42 -13.73
C LYS A 204 11.24 -9.31 -13.95
N ALA A 205 10.78 -8.09 -14.20
CA ALA A 205 11.63 -6.92 -14.42
C ALA A 205 12.10 -6.29 -13.10
N THR A 206 11.51 -6.72 -11.98
CA THR A 206 11.81 -6.36 -10.58
C THR A 206 12.42 -7.53 -9.83
#